data_AF-A0AAW5CPS5-F1
#
_entry.id   AF-A0AAW5CPS5-F1
#
_cell.length_a   1.000
_cell.length_b   1.000
_cell.length_c   1.000
_cell.angle_alpha   90.00
_cell.angle_beta   90.00
_cell.angle_gamma   90.00
#
_symmetry.space_group_name_H-M   'P 1'
#
loop_
_entity.id
_entity.type
_entity.pdbx_description
1 polymer ?
#
loop_
_entity_poly.entity_id
_entity_poly.type
_entity_poly.pdbx_seq_one_letter_code
_entity_poly.pdbx_strand_id
1 'polypeptide(L)'
;MDKIRDSADILQPEKEETYQFIEKLLSSVKENFSTNRVHIGMDEAVMLGLGNYLKENGYKKGSLIIEEHCNRVVDICRKLELKPMIWSDMYITANSTGGYYDLPENTDCSKWEKPKKDLGLVYWDYYHADTRTYEKMLDIHAQLSDNVIFPGSNVRHF
;
A
#
# COMPACT_ATOMS: atom_id res chain seq x y z
N MET A 1 1.51 4.57 22.32
CA MET A 1 1.49 4.68 20.85
C MET A 1 2.17 5.96 20.35
N ASP A 2 2.25 7.03 21.14
CA ASP A 2 2.79 8.34 20.67
C ASP A 2 4.21 8.30 20.11
N LYS A 3 5.03 7.33 20.50
CA LYS A 3 6.39 7.16 19.97
C LYS A 3 6.46 6.71 18.52
N ILE A 4 5.40 6.10 17.96
CA ILE A 4 5.40 5.48 16.63
C ILE A 4 4.34 6.07 15.70
N ARG A 5 3.79 7.24 16.02
CA ARG A 5 2.73 7.89 15.23
C ARG A 5 3.33 9.00 14.38
N ASP A 6 2.99 9.00 13.09
CA ASP A 6 3.24 10.14 12.22
C ASP A 6 2.12 11.17 12.39
N SER A 7 0.88 10.72 12.15
CA SER A 7 -0.35 11.51 12.24
C SER A 7 -1.37 10.85 13.19
N ALA A 8 -2.64 11.29 13.13
CA ALA A 8 -3.73 10.72 13.92
C ALA A 8 -3.92 9.22 13.69
N ASP A 9 -3.74 8.77 12.46
CA ASP A 9 -4.10 7.46 11.93
C ASP A 9 -2.95 6.72 11.22
N ILE A 10 -1.80 7.37 11.03
CA ILE A 10 -0.64 6.82 10.30
C ILE A 10 0.51 6.49 11.27
N LEU A 11 1.05 5.27 11.17
CA LEU A 11 2.28 4.89 11.86
C LEU A 11 3.50 5.56 11.22
N GLN A 12 4.48 5.95 12.03
CA GLN A 12 5.68 6.64 11.56
C GLN A 12 6.62 5.69 10.82
N PRO A 13 6.86 5.88 9.51
CA PRO A 13 7.85 5.10 8.77
C PRO A 13 9.28 5.47 9.20
N GLU A 14 10.24 4.63 8.84
CA GLU A 14 11.68 4.79 9.17
C GLU A 14 12.02 4.79 10.68
N LYS A 15 11.07 4.35 11.52
CA LYS A 15 11.27 4.21 12.97
C LYS A 15 11.33 2.73 13.35
N GLU A 16 12.37 2.33 14.05
CA GLU A 16 12.58 0.91 14.37
C GLU A 16 11.48 0.37 15.29
N GLU A 17 10.98 1.19 16.22
CA GLU A 17 9.87 0.84 17.09
C GLU A 17 8.57 0.58 16.31
N THR A 18 8.37 1.23 15.16
CA THR A 18 7.24 0.95 14.26
C THR A 18 7.36 -0.45 13.68
N TYR A 19 8.55 -0.82 13.20
CA TYR A 19 8.78 -2.15 12.60
C TYR A 19 8.72 -3.27 13.64
N GLN A 20 9.22 -3.04 14.86
CA GLN A 20 9.04 -3.97 15.98
C GLN A 20 7.57 -4.18 16.35
N PHE A 21 6.76 -3.12 16.29
CA PHE A 21 5.32 -3.21 16.52
C PHE A 21 4.63 -4.03 15.42
N ILE A 22 4.93 -3.75 14.15
CA ILE A 22 4.40 -4.48 13.00
C ILE A 22 4.79 -5.96 13.05
N GLU A 23 6.04 -6.28 13.35
CA GLU A 23 6.52 -7.66 13.47
C GLU A 23 5.76 -8.43 14.55
N LYS A 24 5.46 -7.80 15.69
CA LYS A 24 4.65 -8.43 16.76
C LYS A 24 3.22 -8.74 16.28
N LEU A 25 2.60 -7.82 15.54
CA LEU A 25 1.26 -8.05 14.97
C LEU A 25 1.28 -9.21 13.98
N LEU A 26 2.24 -9.21 13.05
CA LEU A 26 2.35 -10.26 12.02
C LEU A 26 2.73 -11.63 12.61
N SER A 27 3.57 -11.65 13.64
CA SER A 27 3.93 -12.89 14.36
C SER A 27 2.69 -13.50 15.01
N SER A 28 1.87 -12.68 15.67
CA SER A 28 0.59 -13.13 16.23
C SER A 28 -0.34 -13.71 15.16
N VAL A 29 -0.46 -13.04 14.00
CA VAL A 29 -1.24 -13.59 12.87
C VAL A 29 -0.67 -14.94 12.41
N LYS A 30 0.65 -15.05 12.24
CA LYS A 30 1.31 -16.29 11.80
C LYS A 30 1.10 -17.45 12.78
N GLU A 31 1.08 -17.18 14.08
CA GLU A 31 0.89 -18.20 15.12
C GLU A 31 -0.56 -18.69 15.20
N ASN A 32 -1.54 -17.85 14.86
CA ASN A 32 -2.96 -18.14 15.03
C ASN A 32 -3.65 -18.70 13.77
N PHE A 33 -3.04 -18.56 12.59
CA PHE A 33 -3.64 -18.99 11.32
C PHE A 33 -2.69 -19.89 10.52
N SER A 34 -3.24 -20.91 9.87
CA SER A 34 -2.48 -21.83 9.01
C SER A 34 -2.17 -21.26 7.62
N THR A 35 -2.83 -20.16 7.23
CA THR A 35 -2.58 -19.51 5.94
C THR A 35 -1.31 -18.67 6.01
N ASN A 36 -0.57 -18.67 4.91
CA ASN A 36 0.58 -17.79 4.74
C ASN A 36 0.23 -16.52 3.96
N ARG A 37 -1.03 -16.29 3.57
CA ARG A 37 -1.45 -15.07 2.83
C ARG A 37 -2.01 -14.05 3.82
N VAL A 38 -1.55 -12.80 3.72
CA VAL A 38 -1.99 -11.72 4.62
C VAL A 38 -2.23 -10.44 3.84
N HIS A 39 -3.37 -9.78 4.08
CA HIS A 39 -3.64 -8.43 3.61
C HIS A 39 -3.23 -7.45 4.71
N ILE A 40 -2.32 -6.51 4.42
CA ILE A 40 -1.73 -5.62 5.44
C ILE A 40 -2.26 -4.17 5.36
N GLY A 41 -3.27 -3.91 4.53
CA GLY A 41 -3.94 -2.60 4.44
C GLY A 41 -3.15 -1.66 3.52
N MET A 42 -2.53 -0.64 4.13
CA MET A 42 -1.74 0.42 3.46
C MET A 42 -2.56 1.34 2.53
N ASP A 43 -3.86 1.46 2.77
CA ASP A 43 -4.79 2.38 2.10
C ASP A 43 -4.82 3.77 2.74
N GLU A 44 -5.20 4.76 1.93
CA GLU A 44 -5.72 6.09 2.34
C GLU A 44 -4.84 6.92 3.29
N ALA A 45 -3.53 6.63 3.35
CA ALA A 45 -2.57 7.36 4.16
C ALA A 45 -2.13 8.70 3.55
N VAL A 46 -3.09 9.58 3.21
CA VAL A 46 -2.85 10.86 2.48
C VAL A 46 -1.83 11.77 3.18
N MET A 47 -1.78 11.73 4.52
CA MET A 47 -0.86 12.55 5.33
C MET A 47 0.50 11.88 5.61
N LEU A 48 0.83 10.79 4.92
CA LEU A 48 2.07 10.03 5.12
C LEU A 48 3.30 10.93 4.92
N GLY A 49 4.15 10.97 5.93
CA GLY A 49 5.39 11.76 5.93
C GLY A 49 5.21 13.23 6.29
N LEU A 50 3.98 13.71 6.52
CA LEU A 50 3.68 15.13 6.76
C LEU A 50 3.43 15.47 8.23
N GLY A 51 3.48 14.48 9.13
CA GLY A 51 3.26 14.64 10.56
C GLY A 51 4.56 14.74 11.36
N ASN A 52 4.72 13.87 12.36
CA ASN A 52 5.95 13.80 13.15
C ASN A 52 7.16 13.36 12.33
N TYR A 53 6.97 12.56 11.26
CA TYR A 53 8.03 12.24 10.31
C TYR A 53 8.67 13.50 9.74
N LEU A 54 7.85 14.46 9.28
CA LEU A 54 8.34 15.72 8.72
C LEU A 54 9.18 16.52 9.72
N LYS A 55 8.76 16.53 10.99
CA LYS A 55 9.45 17.24 12.07
C LYS A 55 10.81 16.61 12.40
N GLU A 56 10.91 15.29 12.33
CA GLU A 56 12.10 14.53 12.72
C GLU A 56 13.10 14.38 11.56
N ASN A 57 12.61 14.13 10.33
CA ASN A 57 13.43 13.73 9.18
C ASN A 57 13.47 14.78 8.06
N GLY A 58 12.62 15.81 8.12
CA GLY A 58 12.42 16.74 7.00
C GLY A 58 11.52 16.15 5.90
N TYR A 59 11.37 16.91 4.82
CA TYR A 59 10.48 16.51 3.72
C TYR A 59 11.10 15.43 2.85
N LYS A 60 10.33 14.37 2.60
CA LYS A 60 10.63 13.32 1.63
C LYS A 60 9.38 13.05 0.80
N LYS A 61 9.57 12.74 -0.49
CA LYS A 61 8.46 12.46 -1.42
C LYS A 61 7.69 11.23 -0.93
N GLY A 62 6.36 11.32 -0.89
CA GLY A 62 5.49 10.22 -0.42
C GLY A 62 5.74 8.89 -1.15
N SER A 63 6.03 8.90 -2.45
CA SER A 63 6.32 7.68 -3.23
C SER A 63 7.53 6.91 -2.69
N LEU A 64 8.57 7.62 -2.23
CA LEU A 64 9.75 7.00 -1.63
C LEU A 64 9.43 6.47 -0.22
N ILE A 65 8.63 7.21 0.54
CA ILE A 65 8.24 6.80 1.90
C ILE A 65 7.42 5.50 1.85
N ILE A 66 6.41 5.41 0.97
CA ILE A 66 5.59 4.20 0.85
C ILE A 66 6.41 3.03 0.32
N GLU A 67 7.28 3.25 -0.67
CA GLU A 67 8.15 2.19 -1.21
C GLU A 67 9.07 1.60 -0.13
N GLU A 68 9.78 2.46 0.61
CA GLU A 68 10.69 2.01 1.66
C GLU A 68 9.94 1.34 2.83
N HIS A 69 8.79 1.90 3.23
CA HIS A 69 7.97 1.32 4.29
C HIS A 69 7.46 -0.07 3.90
N CYS A 70 6.87 -0.20 2.71
CA CYS A 70 6.43 -1.49 2.18
C CYS A 70 7.60 -2.47 2.05
N ASN A 71 8.77 -2.02 1.63
CA ASN A 71 9.96 -2.86 1.52
C ASN A 71 10.37 -3.47 2.87
N ARG A 72 10.33 -2.67 3.95
CA ARG A 72 10.61 -3.14 5.32
C ARG A 72 9.57 -4.12 5.81
N VAL A 73 8.28 -3.85 5.58
CA VAL A 73 7.20 -4.75 6.02
C VAL A 73 7.19 -6.06 5.23
N VAL A 74 7.52 -6.04 3.94
CA VAL A 74 7.72 -7.24 3.12
C VAL A 74 8.86 -8.09 3.66
N ASP A 75 9.97 -7.48 4.08
CA ASP A 75 11.09 -8.24 4.67
C ASP A 75 10.73 -8.91 6.00
N ILE A 76 9.89 -8.26 6.82
CA ILE A 76 9.29 -8.88 8.01
C ILE A 76 8.39 -10.06 7.61
N CYS A 77 7.52 -9.87 6.61
CA CYS A 77 6.66 -10.94 6.11
C CYS A 77 7.47 -12.15 5.63
N ARG A 78 8.58 -11.92 4.90
CA ARG A 78 9.48 -12.99 4.45
C ARG A 78 10.06 -13.79 5.62
N LYS A 79 10.52 -13.11 6.68
CA LYS A 79 11.04 -13.76 7.90
C LYS A 79 9.98 -14.66 8.54
N LEU A 80 8.71 -14.28 8.46
CA LEU A 80 7.57 -15.03 9.01
C LEU A 80 6.93 -16.00 8.01
N GLU A 81 7.51 -16.14 6.82
CA GLU A 81 6.98 -16.93 5.70
C GLU A 81 5.55 -16.54 5.29
N LEU A 82 5.24 -15.26 5.41
CA LEU A 82 3.98 -14.65 4.97
C LEU A 82 4.14 -14.06 3.56
N LYS A 83 3.05 -14.10 2.79
CA LYS A 83 2.87 -13.57 1.44
C LYS A 83 1.93 -12.36 1.53
N PRO A 84 2.47 -11.13 1.56
CA PRO A 84 1.69 -9.93 1.80
C PRO A 84 0.96 -9.45 0.53
N MET A 85 -0.17 -8.80 0.75
CA MET A 85 -0.88 -7.99 -0.23
C MET A 85 -1.35 -6.68 0.41
N ILE A 86 -1.43 -5.62 -0.38
CA ILE A 86 -1.87 -4.27 0.06
C ILE A 86 -2.91 -3.72 -0.90
N TRP A 87 -3.67 -2.74 -0.44
CA TRP A 87 -4.38 -1.85 -1.34
C TRP A 87 -3.38 -1.05 -2.19
N SER A 88 -3.69 -0.91 -3.47
CA SER A 88 -2.77 -0.30 -4.45
C SER A 88 -2.78 1.23 -4.47
N ASP A 89 -3.77 1.86 -3.82
CA ASP A 89 -4.08 3.28 -3.97
C ASP A 89 -2.91 4.18 -3.62
N MET A 90 -2.21 3.91 -2.52
CA MET A 90 -1.05 4.71 -2.12
C MET A 90 0.10 4.68 -3.12
N TYR A 91 0.35 3.56 -3.82
CA TYR A 91 1.39 3.53 -4.88
C TYR A 91 1.02 4.40 -6.07
N ILE A 92 -0.27 4.57 -6.35
CA ILE A 92 -0.75 5.40 -7.46
C ILE A 92 -0.79 6.88 -7.05
N THR A 93 -1.42 7.20 -5.92
CA THR A 93 -1.58 8.59 -5.46
C THR A 93 -0.26 9.21 -5.05
N ALA A 94 0.67 8.46 -4.44
CA ALA A 94 1.96 9.00 -4.04
C ALA A 94 2.92 9.25 -5.23
N ASN A 95 2.71 8.57 -6.35
CA ASN A 95 3.51 8.75 -7.57
C ASN A 95 2.92 9.77 -8.55
N SER A 96 1.64 10.12 -8.40
CA SER A 96 0.93 11.05 -9.28
C SER A 96 0.60 12.37 -8.57
N THR A 97 0.09 13.34 -9.33
CA THR A 97 -0.34 14.64 -8.80
C THR A 97 -1.86 14.76 -8.66
N GLY A 98 -2.60 13.74 -9.10
CA GLY A 98 -4.06 13.71 -9.13
C GLY A 98 -4.64 12.71 -8.12
N GLY A 99 -5.95 12.56 -8.15
CA GLY A 99 -6.64 11.49 -7.43
C GLY A 99 -6.38 10.12 -8.05
N TYR A 100 -6.73 9.06 -7.31
CA TYR A 100 -6.48 7.66 -7.72
C TYR A 100 -6.99 7.31 -9.14
N TYR A 101 -8.16 7.83 -9.53
CA TYR A 101 -8.75 7.62 -10.86
C TYR A 101 -8.45 8.74 -11.87
N ASP A 102 -7.87 9.86 -11.43
CA ASP A 102 -7.61 11.07 -12.22
C ASP A 102 -6.26 10.96 -12.95
N LEU A 103 -6.19 9.93 -13.81
CA LEU A 103 -5.01 9.58 -14.59
C LEU A 103 -5.37 9.52 -16.08
N PRO A 104 -4.51 10.09 -16.96
CA PRO A 104 -4.64 9.94 -18.41
C PRO A 104 -4.63 8.47 -18.85
N GLU A 105 -5.30 8.15 -19.96
CA GLU A 105 -5.30 6.77 -20.51
C GLU A 105 -3.90 6.28 -20.90
N ASN A 106 -3.02 7.18 -21.31
CA ASN A 106 -1.64 6.90 -21.69
C ASN A 106 -0.64 7.14 -20.56
N THR A 107 -1.04 6.95 -19.30
CA THR A 107 -0.16 7.12 -18.14
C THR A 107 1.04 6.19 -18.25
N ASP A 108 2.24 6.77 -18.24
CA ASP A 108 3.52 6.05 -18.21
C ASP A 108 4.04 5.96 -16.77
N CYS A 109 4.04 4.74 -16.21
CA CYS A 109 4.53 4.45 -14.87
C CYS A 109 6.01 4.05 -14.84
N SER A 110 6.77 4.24 -15.92
CA SER A 110 8.18 3.83 -16.01
C SER A 110 9.08 4.47 -14.95
N LYS A 111 8.75 5.69 -14.50
CA LYS A 111 9.49 6.46 -13.48
C LYS A 111 8.88 6.42 -12.08
N TRP A 112 7.84 5.61 -11.88
CA TRP A 112 7.18 5.50 -10.58
C TRP A 112 7.97 4.57 -9.67
N GLU A 113 7.93 4.83 -8.37
CA GLU A 113 8.40 3.86 -7.39
C GLU A 113 7.46 2.66 -7.40
N LYS A 114 8.03 1.45 -7.43
CA LYS A 114 7.28 0.20 -7.64
C LYS A 114 7.42 -0.72 -6.43
N PRO A 115 6.40 -1.53 -6.13
CA PRO A 115 6.51 -2.53 -5.08
C PRO A 115 7.53 -3.62 -5.43
N LYS A 116 8.07 -4.29 -4.39
CA LYS A 116 8.78 -5.56 -4.58
C LYS A 116 7.84 -6.59 -5.24
N LYS A 117 8.41 -7.45 -6.10
CA LYS A 117 7.66 -8.45 -6.89
C LYS A 117 6.79 -9.42 -6.07
N ASP A 118 7.13 -9.63 -4.81
CA ASP A 118 6.41 -10.52 -3.89
C ASP A 118 5.32 -9.83 -3.08
N LEU A 119 5.13 -8.52 -3.27
CA LEU A 119 3.99 -7.79 -2.73
C LEU A 119 2.84 -7.80 -3.73
N GLY A 120 1.70 -8.36 -3.33
CA GLY A 120 0.47 -8.29 -4.12
C GLY A 120 -0.15 -6.88 -4.06
N LEU A 121 -0.53 -6.35 -5.21
CA LEU A 121 -1.31 -5.10 -5.29
C LEU A 121 -2.78 -5.42 -5.51
N VAL A 122 -3.62 -4.93 -4.62
CA VAL A 122 -5.07 -5.13 -4.67
C VAL A 122 -5.71 -3.86 -5.24
N TYR A 123 -6.15 -3.93 -6.49
CA TYR A 123 -6.94 -2.87 -7.15
C TYR A 123 -8.38 -2.99 -6.67
N TRP A 124 -8.88 -1.99 -5.95
CA TRP A 124 -10.26 -1.94 -5.49
C TRP A 124 -11.07 -0.89 -6.26
N ASP A 125 -12.26 -1.28 -6.74
CA ASP A 125 -13.21 -0.38 -7.37
C ASP A 125 -14.63 -0.91 -7.16
N TYR A 126 -15.45 -0.10 -6.49
CA TYR A 126 -16.81 -0.45 -6.09
C TYR A 126 -17.86 0.51 -6.68
N TYR A 127 -17.45 1.42 -7.56
CA TYR A 127 -18.27 2.57 -7.95
C TYR A 127 -18.51 2.65 -9.46
N HIS A 128 -17.57 2.17 -10.26
CA HIS A 128 -17.69 2.25 -11.71
C HIS A 128 -18.51 1.08 -12.26
N ALA A 129 -19.23 1.33 -13.35
CA ALA A 129 -19.95 0.31 -14.10
C ALA A 129 -19.44 0.20 -15.55
N ASP A 130 -18.59 1.13 -15.98
CA ASP A 130 -18.04 1.15 -17.32
C ASP A 130 -16.73 0.34 -17.41
N THR A 131 -16.65 -0.53 -18.41
CA THR A 131 -15.49 -1.39 -18.65
C THR A 131 -14.20 -0.60 -18.90
N ARG A 132 -14.31 0.59 -19.51
CA ARG A 132 -13.16 1.40 -19.90
C ARG A 132 -12.35 1.91 -18.70
N THR A 133 -13.01 2.27 -17.60
CA THR A 133 -12.31 2.65 -16.36
C THR A 133 -11.53 1.48 -15.78
N TYR A 134 -12.13 0.27 -15.78
CA TYR A 134 -11.43 -0.94 -15.33
C TYR A 134 -10.23 -1.27 -16.21
N GLU A 135 -10.37 -1.24 -17.54
CA GLU A 135 -9.27 -1.48 -18.49
C GLU A 135 -8.11 -0.50 -18.24
N LYS A 136 -8.42 0.80 -18.17
CA LYS A 136 -7.43 1.84 -17.88
C LYS A 136 -6.67 1.57 -16.57
N MET A 137 -7.40 1.29 -15.49
CA MET A 137 -6.77 1.06 -14.20
C MET A 137 -5.97 -0.24 -14.19
N LEU A 138 -6.47 -1.31 -14.80
CA LEU A 138 -5.74 -2.59 -14.91
C LEU A 138 -4.43 -2.42 -15.71
N ASP A 139 -4.44 -1.65 -16.79
CA ASP A 139 -3.23 -1.34 -17.57
C ASP A 139 -2.20 -0.59 -16.74
N ILE A 140 -2.63 0.37 -15.91
CA ILE A 140 -1.75 1.08 -14.98
C ILE A 140 -1.18 0.13 -13.93
N HIS A 141 -2.01 -0.73 -13.33
CA HIS A 141 -1.54 -1.69 -12.32
C HIS A 141 -0.55 -2.71 -12.89
N ALA A 142 -0.77 -3.17 -14.12
CA ALA A 142 0.13 -4.10 -14.81
C ALA A 142 1.52 -3.47 -15.06
N GLN A 143 1.61 -2.15 -15.18
CA GLN A 143 2.92 -1.46 -15.26
C GLN A 143 3.65 -1.41 -13.90
N LEU A 144 2.92 -1.52 -12.78
CA LEU A 144 3.49 -1.46 -11.42
C LEU A 144 3.90 -2.83 -10.88
N SER A 145 3.11 -3.86 -11.15
CA SER A 145 3.34 -5.20 -10.63
C SER A 145 2.75 -6.28 -11.54
N ASP A 146 3.42 -7.42 -11.62
CA ASP A 146 2.90 -8.63 -12.27
C ASP A 146 1.90 -9.39 -11.36
N ASN A 147 1.73 -8.96 -10.10
CA ASN A 147 0.89 -9.61 -9.08
C ASN A 147 -0.27 -8.70 -8.66
N VAL A 148 -1.20 -8.48 -9.58
CA VAL A 148 -2.41 -7.68 -9.38
C VAL A 148 -3.59 -8.58 -8.99
N ILE A 149 -4.32 -8.18 -7.96
CA ILE A 149 -5.50 -8.87 -7.43
C ILE A 149 -6.68 -7.90 -7.51
N PHE A 150 -7.85 -8.38 -7.93
CA PHE A 150 -9.07 -7.58 -8.00
C PHE A 150 -10.15 -8.17 -7.07
N PRO A 151 -10.57 -7.48 -6.00
CA PRO A 151 -11.71 -7.88 -5.18
C PRO A 151 -12.99 -7.27 -5.76
N GLY A 152 -13.95 -8.12 -6.12
CA GLY A 152 -15.31 -7.67 -6.41
C GLY A 152 -16.06 -7.31 -5.12
N SER A 153 -16.96 -6.34 -5.18
CA SER A 153 -17.93 -6.08 -4.11
C SER A 153 -19.22 -6.88 -4.33
N ASN A 154 -19.91 -7.21 -3.23
CA ASN A 154 -21.26 -7.73 -3.26
C ASN A 154 -22.14 -6.83 -2.40
N VAL A 155 -22.62 -5.73 -2.98
CA VAL A 155 -23.59 -4.84 -2.33
C VAL A 155 -24.98 -5.34 -2.69
N ARG A 156 -25.60 -6.12 -1.80
CA ARG A 156 -27.04 -6.45 -1.93
C ARG A 156 -27.85 -5.23 -1.49
N HIS A 157 -28.56 -4.61 -2.42
CA HIS A 157 -29.66 -3.72 -2.06
C HIS A 157 -30.77 -4.56 -1.41
N PHE A 158 -31.09 -4.26 -0.15
CA PHE A 158 -32.28 -4.77 0.55
C PHE A 158 -33.43 -3.79 0.38
#